data_AF-A0A2V5U2U5-F1
#
_entry.id   AF-A0A2V5U2U5-F1
#
_cell.length_a   1.000
_cell.length_b   1.000
_cell.length_c   1.000
_cell.angle_alpha   90.00
_cell.angle_beta   90.00
_cell.angle_gamma   90.00
#
_symmetry.space_group_name_H-M   'P 1'
#
loop_
_entity.id
_entity.type
_entity.pdbx_description
1 polymer ?
#
loop_
_entity_poly.entity_id
_entity_poly.type
_entity_poly.pdbx_seq_one_letter_code
_entity_poly.pdbx_strand_id
1 'polypeptide(L)'
;LAIGNFIEMRDKTASKTFRAKKKLDHFLEATLPGIYLPLYTMVTFTRIPYAEAARRARLQDRIVYAGLIATIVLIVFLLARPFNTH
;
A
#
# COMPACT_ATOMS: atom_id res chain seq x y z
N LEU A 1 11.42 -4.49 23.29
CA LEU A 1 10.09 -4.51 22.65
C LEU A 1 10.11 -4.39 21.11
N ALA A 2 11.02 -3.63 20.48
CA ALA A 2 11.00 -3.39 19.02
C ALA A 2 11.35 -4.60 18.13
N ILE A 3 12.22 -5.50 18.59
CA ILE A 3 12.64 -6.69 17.81
C ILE A 3 11.55 -7.78 17.78
N GLY A 4 10.73 -7.88 18.84
CA GLY A 4 9.61 -8.84 18.89
C GLY A 4 8.55 -8.58 17.83
N ASN A 5 8.13 -7.32 17.66
CA ASN A 5 7.22 -6.92 16.57
C ASN A 5 7.86 -7.07 15.18
N PHE A 6 9.18 -6.87 15.07
CA PHE A 6 9.88 -7.07 13.80
C PHE A 6 9.90 -8.54 13.39
N ILE A 7 10.08 -9.48 14.33
CA ILE A 7 10.04 -10.93 14.07
C ILE A 7 8.61 -11.40 13.78
N GLU A 8 7.61 -10.90 14.52
CA GLU A 8 6.20 -11.28 14.29
C GLU A 8 5.68 -10.75 12.94
N MET A 9 6.10 -9.56 12.52
CA MET A 9 5.81 -9.06 11.17
C MET A 9 6.62 -9.81 10.12
N ARG A 10 7.90 -10.10 10.35
CA ARG A 10 8.78 -10.85 9.42
C ARG A 10 8.26 -12.25 9.11
N ASP A 11 7.76 -12.99 10.08
CA ASP A 11 7.20 -14.34 9.83
C ASP A 11 5.87 -14.27 9.07
N LYS A 12 5.07 -13.22 9.30
CA LYS A 12 3.89 -12.89 8.47
C LYS A 12 4.26 -12.28 7.10
N THR A 13 5.54 -11.97 6.86
CA THR A 13 6.07 -11.43 5.59
C THR A 13 6.46 -12.55 4.60
N ALA A 14 6.50 -13.82 5.02
CA ALA A 14 6.56 -14.97 4.09
C ALA A 14 5.17 -15.42 3.60
N SER A 15 4.10 -14.80 4.12
CA SER A 15 2.70 -15.14 3.85
C SER A 15 2.19 -14.52 2.54
N LYS A 16 1.06 -15.03 2.04
CA LYS A 16 0.30 -14.50 0.88
C LYS A 16 0.11 -12.98 0.93
N THR A 17 0.05 -12.39 2.12
CA THR A 17 0.03 -10.94 2.38
C THR A 17 1.22 -10.18 1.81
N PHE A 18 2.44 -10.70 1.91
CA PHE A 18 3.61 -10.05 1.32
C PHE A 18 3.62 -10.10 -0.20
N ARG A 19 3.19 -11.23 -0.77
CA ARG A 19 3.01 -11.35 -2.23
C ARG A 19 1.94 -10.39 -2.74
N ALA A 20 0.83 -10.26 -2.01
CA ALA A 20 -0.22 -9.30 -2.32
C ALA A 20 0.30 -7.85 -2.22
N LYS A 21 1.03 -7.52 -1.15
CA LYS A 21 1.65 -6.20 -0.98
C LYS A 21 2.64 -5.89 -2.10
N LYS A 22 3.50 -6.84 -2.48
CA LYS A 22 4.45 -6.66 -3.58
C LYS A 22 3.74 -6.42 -4.91
N LYS A 23 2.62 -7.12 -5.17
CA LYS A 23 1.82 -6.91 -6.38
C LYS A 23 1.17 -5.52 -6.41
N LEU A 24 0.70 -5.06 -5.24
CA LEU A 24 0.20 -3.70 -5.06
C LEU A 24 1.30 -2.66 -5.23
N ASP A 25 2.48 -2.87 -4.66
CA ASP A 25 3.64 -1.98 -4.81
C ASP A 25 4.01 -1.82 -6.29
N HIS A 26 4.08 -2.92 -7.04
CA HIS A 26 4.34 -2.87 -8.49
C HIS A 26 3.23 -2.15 -9.27
N PHE A 27 1.97 -2.35 -8.90
CA PHE A 27 0.86 -1.64 -9.53
C PHE A 27 0.93 -0.13 -9.25
N LEU A 28 1.23 0.26 -8.02
CA LEU A 28 1.37 1.67 -7.62
C LEU A 28 2.59 2.32 -8.25
N GLU A 29 3.71 1.62 -8.34
CA GLU A 29 4.91 2.09 -9.04
C GLU A 29 4.62 2.32 -10.53
N ALA A 30 3.86 1.41 -11.17
CA ALA A 30 3.47 1.54 -12.57
C ALA A 30 2.46 2.67 -12.82
N THR A 31 1.52 2.88 -11.90
CA THR A 31 0.44 3.88 -12.04
C THR A 31 0.84 5.27 -11.56
N LEU A 32 1.76 5.35 -10.60
CA LEU A 32 2.21 6.60 -9.95
C LEU A 32 3.75 6.67 -9.88
N PRO A 33 4.44 6.61 -11.03
CA PRO A 33 5.90 6.65 -11.06
C PRO A 33 6.41 7.97 -10.44
N GLY A 34 7.39 7.86 -9.54
CA GLY A 34 7.98 9.01 -8.85
C GLY A 34 7.18 9.56 -7.67
N ILE A 35 5.92 9.12 -7.48
CA ILE A 35 5.08 9.52 -6.33
C ILE A 35 5.07 8.43 -5.26
N TYR A 36 4.97 7.16 -5.66
CA TYR A 36 5.03 6.03 -4.74
C TYR A 36 6.45 5.44 -4.71
N LEU A 37 7.08 5.42 -3.53
CA LEU A 37 8.40 4.82 -3.34
C LEU A 37 8.30 3.61 -2.40
N PRO A 38 8.53 2.38 -2.89
CA PRO A 38 8.46 1.19 -2.05
C PRO A 38 9.45 1.25 -0.88
N LEU A 39 9.08 0.65 0.27
CA LEU A 39 9.95 0.59 1.45
C LEU A 39 11.31 -0.04 1.13
N TYR A 40 11.32 -1.08 0.29
CA TYR A 40 12.55 -1.71 -0.17
C TYR A 40 13.47 -0.71 -0.88
N THR A 41 12.92 0.11 -1.79
CA THR A 41 13.70 1.10 -2.52
C THR A 41 14.24 2.19 -1.60
N MET A 42 13.43 2.65 -0.62
CA MET A 42 13.88 3.60 0.39
C MET A 42 15.06 3.08 1.21
N VAL A 43 15.04 1.82 1.63
CA VAL A 43 16.09 1.27 2.50
C VAL A 43 17.34 0.85 1.70
N THR A 44 17.17 0.35 0.48
CA THR A 44 18.27 -0.21 -0.32
C THR A 44 19.00 0.84 -1.15
N PHE A 45 18.28 1.78 -1.75
CA PHE A 45 18.83 2.71 -2.74
C PHE A 45 18.92 4.15 -2.25
N THR A 46 18.53 4.42 -1.01
CA THR A 46 18.63 5.76 -0.41
C THR A 46 19.30 5.71 0.96
N ARG A 47 19.67 6.88 1.48
CA ARG A 47 20.26 7.04 2.81
C ARG A 47 19.23 7.43 3.88
N ILE A 48 17.94 7.21 3.60
CA ILE A 48 16.85 7.54 4.54
C ILE A 48 16.98 6.64 5.78
N PRO A 49 16.97 7.19 7.01
CA PRO A 49 17.00 6.38 8.23
C PRO A 49 15.84 5.39 8.27
N TYR A 50 16.07 4.16 8.75
CA TYR A 50 15.04 3.11 8.73
C TYR A 50 13.72 3.53 9.40
N ALA A 51 13.79 4.22 10.54
CA ALA A 51 12.61 4.71 11.25
C ALA A 51 11.78 5.70 10.41
N GLU A 52 12.47 6.53 9.61
CA GLU A 52 11.88 7.47 8.67
C GLU A 52 11.22 6.73 7.50
N ALA A 53 11.95 5.81 6.87
CA ALA A 53 11.46 4.99 5.76
C ALA A 53 10.21 4.19 6.17
N ALA A 54 10.23 3.60 7.36
CA ALA A 54 9.10 2.85 7.91
C ALA A 54 7.89 3.77 8.19
N ARG A 55 8.10 4.99 8.66
CA ARG A 55 7.01 5.95 8.88
C ARG A 55 6.38 6.39 7.56
N ARG A 56 7.20 6.70 6.55
CA ARG A 56 6.75 7.05 5.19
C ARG A 56 5.97 5.91 4.56
N ALA A 57 6.48 4.67 4.65
CA ALA A 57 5.78 3.50 4.13
C ALA A 57 4.40 3.31 4.76
N ARG A 58 4.26 3.47 6.08
CA ARG A 58 2.95 3.40 6.75
C ARG A 58 1.97 4.49 6.30
N LEU A 59 2.47 5.69 6.00
CA LEU A 59 1.63 6.77 5.47
C LEU A 59 1.15 6.46 4.06
N GLN A 60 2.06 5.99 3.20
CA GLN A 60 1.70 5.57 1.83
C GLN A 60 0.66 4.43 1.86
N ASP A 61 0.86 3.40 2.70
CA ASP A 61 -0.09 2.30 2.87
C ASP A 61 -1.49 2.83 3.22
N ARG A 62 -1.61 3.78 4.15
CA ARG A 62 -2.91 4.37 4.54
C ARG A 62 -3.59 5.11 3.39
N ILE A 63 -2.85 5.91 2.63
CA ILE A 63 -3.38 6.67 1.49
C ILE A 63 -3.89 5.70 0.41
N VAL A 64 -3.12 4.65 0.13
CA VAL A 64 -3.49 3.61 -0.84
C VAL A 64 -4.76 2.90 -0.41
N TYR A 65 -4.86 2.43 0.84
CA TYR A 65 -6.06 1.76 1.33
C TYR A 65 -7.29 2.67 1.31
N ALA A 66 -7.13 3.94 1.72
CA ALA A 66 -8.22 4.91 1.66
C ALA A 66 -8.67 5.15 0.21
N GLY A 67 -7.72 5.30 -0.72
CA GLY A 67 -8.00 5.45 -2.15
C GLY A 67 -8.71 4.24 -2.76
N LEU A 68 -8.26 3.02 -2.43
CA LEU A 68 -8.91 1.79 -2.88
C LEU A 68 -10.35 1.68 -2.38
N ILE A 69 -10.58 1.97 -1.10
CA ILE A 69 -11.93 1.97 -0.52
C ILE A 69 -12.81 3.02 -1.22
N ALA A 70 -12.31 4.24 -1.40
CA ALA A 70 -13.05 5.30 -2.08
C ALA A 70 -13.41 4.91 -3.52
N THR A 71 -12.48 4.31 -4.26
CA THR A 71 -12.73 3.81 -5.63
C THR A 71 -13.77 2.70 -5.64
N ILE A 72 -13.71 1.74 -4.70
CA ILE A 72 -14.72 0.68 -4.58
C ILE A 72 -16.09 1.27 -4.26
N VAL A 73 -16.16 2.20 -3.30
CA VAL A 73 -17.42 2.89 -2.94
C VAL A 73 -17.98 3.65 -4.13
N LEU A 74 -17.14 4.36 -4.89
CA LEU A 74 -17.55 5.07 -6.09
C LEU A 74 -18.08 4.10 -7.16
N ILE A 75 -17.39 2.99 -7.42
CA ILE A 75 -17.84 1.97 -8.37
C ILE A 75 -19.19 1.39 -7.94
N VAL A 76 -19.33 1.01 -6.66
CA VAL A 76 -20.59 0.49 -6.12
C VAL A 76 -21.70 1.54 -6.26
N PHE A 77 -21.43 2.81 -5.96
CA PHE A 77 -22.39 3.90 -6.13
C PHE A 77 -22.81 4.09 -7.59
N LEU A 78 -21.87 4.03 -8.53
CA LEU A 78 -22.14 4.15 -9.96
C LEU A 78 -22.91 2.95 -10.51
N LEU A 79 -22.63 1.74 -10.03
CA LEU A 79 -23.36 0.53 -10.41
C LEU A 79 -24.74 0.44 -9.75
N ALA A 80 -24.89 0.98 -8.54
CA ALA A 80 -26.14 1.04 -7.81
C ALA A 80 -27.04 2.18 -8.28
N ARG A 81 -26.57 3.08 -9.16
CA ARG A 81 -27.47 4.05 -9.82
C ARG A 81 -28.48 3.27 -10.66
N PRO A 82 -29.78 3.29 -10.33
CA PRO A 82 -30.77 2.64 -11.16
C PRO A 82 -30.78 3.32 -12.54
N PHE A 83 -30.85 2.51 -13.60
CA PHE A 83 -31.22 2.93 -14.94
C PHE A 83 -32.66 3.47 -14.91
N ASN A 84 -32.87 4.65 -14.32
CA ASN A 84 -34.14 5.36 -14.39
C ASN A 84 -34.03 6.43 -15.47
N THR A 85 -33.93 5.96 -16.71
CA THR A 85 -34.19 6.76 -17.90
C THR A 85 -35.64 6.48 -18.27
N HIS A 86 -36.47 7.52 -18.18
CA HIS A 86 -37.85 7.56 -18.66
C HIS A 86 -37.94 7.24 -20.15
#